data_AF-A0A1D2ULY3-F1
#
_entry.id   AF-A0A1D2ULY3-F1
#
_cell.length_a   1.000
_cell.length_b   1.000
_cell.length_c   1.000
_cell.angle_alpha   90.00
_cell.angle_beta   90.00
_cell.angle_gamma   90.00
#
_symmetry.space_group_name_H-M   'P 1'
#
loop_
_entity.id
_entity.type
_entity.pdbx_description
1 polymer ?
#
loop_
_entity_poly.entity_id
_entity_poly.type
_entity_poly.pdbx_seq_one_letter_code
_entity_poly.pdbx_strand_id
1 'polypeptide(L)'
;MIYEFKSRATGSVVMTKPVAEWILQIIGKAPGASGIITLDQMPAAVAALRRAIDEEKRSLRAAQAAQNGGDAGSETDNADDNYPVSLAQRAYPFIEMLEAAHQGGKDVTWGV
;
A
#
# COMPACT_ATOMS: atom_id res chain seq x y z
N MET A 1 5.40 2.74 -17.11
CA MET A 1 6.30 3.55 -16.25
C MET A 1 6.31 2.93 -14.87
N ILE A 2 7.47 2.84 -14.23
CA ILE A 2 7.65 2.33 -12.87
C ILE A 2 8.00 3.50 -11.95
N TYR A 3 7.63 3.41 -10.69
CA TYR A 3 8.08 4.32 -9.64
C TYR A 3 9.12 3.59 -8.80
N GLU A 4 10.21 4.28 -8.49
CA GLU A 4 11.22 3.82 -7.55
C GLU A 4 11.27 4.82 -6.38
N PHE A 5 10.82 4.34 -5.23
CA PHE A 5 10.96 5.05 -3.96
C PHE A 5 12.28 4.67 -3.33
N LYS A 6 13.03 5.65 -2.83
CA LYS A 6 14.36 5.47 -2.24
C LYS A 6 14.37 6.07 -0.83
N SER A 7 14.99 5.36 0.11
CA SER A 7 15.36 5.87 1.42
C SER A 7 16.75 5.37 1.77
N ARG A 8 17.55 6.23 2.41
CA ARG A 8 18.87 5.85 2.90
C ARG A 8 18.82 4.81 4.03
N ALA A 9 17.66 4.63 4.67
CA ALA A 9 17.49 3.67 5.76
C ALA A 9 17.18 2.25 5.27
N THR A 10 16.46 2.12 4.14
CA THR A 10 15.84 0.85 3.72
C THR A 10 16.22 0.40 2.31
N GLY A 11 16.88 1.25 1.53
CA GLY A 11 17.13 0.99 0.11
C GLY A 11 16.00 1.52 -0.78
N SER A 12 15.63 0.75 -1.82
CA SER A 12 14.57 1.15 -2.75
C SER A 12 13.43 0.15 -2.85
N VAL A 13 12.22 0.70 -3.03
CA VAL A 13 11.00 -0.06 -3.33
C VAL A 13 10.51 0.37 -4.70
N VAL A 14 10.43 -0.58 -5.62
CA VAL A 14 9.95 -0.37 -6.99
C VAL A 14 8.54 -0.90 -7.12
N MET A 15 7.65 -0.12 -7.73
CA MET A 15 6.29 -0.55 -8.01
C MET A 15 5.77 -0.01 -9.34
N THR A 16 4.71 -0.62 -9.84
CA THR A 16 4.08 -0.20 -11.10
C THR A 16 3.36 1.14 -10.92
N LYS A 17 3.31 1.95 -11.99
CA LYS A 17 2.62 3.25 -11.98
C LYS A 17 1.22 3.23 -11.33
N PRO A 18 0.30 2.30 -11.66
CA PRO A 18 -1.02 2.30 -11.07
C PRO A 18 -1.02 2.16 -9.55
N VAL A 19 -0.11 1.32 -9.01
CA VAL A 19 0.02 1.10 -7.57
C VAL A 19 0.61 2.33 -6.89
N ALA A 20 1.67 2.90 -7.48
CA ALA A 20 2.31 4.09 -6.94
C ALA A 20 1.35 5.29 -6.88
N GLU A 21 0.62 5.54 -7.96
CA GLU A 21 -0.31 6.67 -8.03
C GLU A 21 -1.46 6.50 -7.05
N TRP A 22 -1.96 5.27 -6.88
CA TRP A 22 -2.98 4.96 -5.86
C TRP A 22 -2.47 5.21 -4.44
N ILE A 23 -1.25 4.74 -4.10
CA ILE A 23 -0.61 5.00 -2.80
C ILE A 23 -0.44 6.51 -2.57
N LEU A 24 0.10 7.22 -3.56
CA LEU A 24 0.32 8.67 -3.49
C LEU A 24 -1.00 9.42 -3.24
N GLN A 25 -2.08 9.04 -3.92
CA GLN A 25 -3.39 9.62 -3.69
C GLN A 25 -3.91 9.39 -2.26
N ILE A 26 -3.74 8.17 -1.71
CA ILE A 26 -4.17 7.85 -0.33
C ILE A 26 -3.44 8.70 0.70
N ILE A 27 -2.13 8.91 0.51
CA ILE A 27 -1.32 9.70 1.44
C ILE A 27 -1.44 11.22 1.19
N GLY A 28 -2.31 11.65 0.28
CA GLY A 28 -2.55 13.06 -0.04
C GLY A 28 -1.42 13.72 -0.83
N LYS A 29 -0.62 12.93 -1.55
CA LYS A 29 0.46 13.40 -2.42
C LYS A 29 0.03 13.38 -3.87
N ALA A 30 0.37 14.44 -4.60
CA ALA A 30 0.15 14.48 -6.04
C ALA A 30 1.05 13.44 -6.73
N PRO A 31 0.50 12.54 -7.57
CA PRO A 31 1.31 11.68 -8.41
C PRO A 31 2.13 12.54 -9.38
N GLY A 32 3.42 12.25 -9.49
CA GLY A 32 4.34 13.08 -10.25
C GLY A 32 5.70 12.43 -10.44
N ALA A 33 6.49 12.98 -11.37
CA ALA A 33 7.80 12.44 -11.75
C ALA A 33 8.78 12.37 -10.56
N SER A 34 8.66 13.28 -9.59
CA SER A 34 9.48 13.32 -8.39
C SER A 34 8.70 13.81 -7.18
N GLY A 35 9.23 13.52 -5.99
CA GLY A 35 8.68 14.02 -4.74
C GLY A 35 9.35 13.43 -3.50
N ILE A 36 8.85 13.86 -2.33
CA ILE A 36 9.38 13.50 -1.02
C ILE A 36 8.26 13.27 0.00
N ILE A 37 8.45 12.28 0.86
CA ILE A 37 7.70 12.03 2.09
C ILE A 37 8.68 12.27 3.24
N THR A 38 8.40 13.32 4.01
CA THR A 38 9.24 13.69 5.15
C THR A 38 8.93 12.83 6.36
N LEU A 39 9.86 12.77 7.32
CA LEU A 39 9.68 12.04 8.58
C LEU A 39 8.36 12.34 9.30
N ASP A 40 7.96 13.61 9.36
CA ASP A 40 6.71 14.03 10.02
C ASP A 40 5.46 13.53 9.29
N GLN A 41 5.58 13.27 7.98
CA GLN A 41 4.49 12.79 7.14
C GLN A 41 4.35 11.26 7.18
N MET A 42 5.40 10.53 7.52
CA MET A 42 5.40 9.06 7.48
C MET A 42 4.35 8.42 8.40
N PRO A 43 4.18 8.83 9.68
CA PRO A 43 3.17 8.22 10.54
C PRO A 43 1.75 8.39 10.01
N ALA A 44 1.43 9.59 9.49
CA ALA A 44 0.13 9.87 8.89
C ALA A 44 -0.08 9.09 7.58
N ALA A 45 0.96 8.96 6.75
CA ALA A 45 0.94 8.19 5.51
C ALA A 45 0.69 6.70 5.79
N VAL A 46 1.40 6.11 6.76
CA VAL A 46 1.22 4.71 7.18
C VAL A 46 -0.21 4.48 7.67
N ALA A 47 -0.74 5.37 8.52
CA ALA A 47 -2.11 5.27 9.02
C ALA A 47 -3.14 5.35 7.88
N ALA A 48 -2.97 6.26 6.93
CA ALA A 48 -3.87 6.40 5.78
C ALA A 48 -3.87 5.13 4.91
N LEU A 49 -2.69 4.55 4.63
CA LEU A 49 -2.55 3.33 3.85
C LEU A 49 -3.20 2.12 4.54
N ARG A 50 -2.96 1.94 5.85
CA ARG A 50 -3.60 0.87 6.62
C ARG A 50 -5.13 0.98 6.59
N ARG A 51 -5.68 2.19 6.75
CA ARG A 51 -7.13 2.42 6.66
C ARG A 51 -7.69 2.12 5.27
N ALA A 52 -6.98 2.48 4.20
CA ALA A 52 -7.40 2.20 2.83
C ALA A 52 -7.40 0.68 2.55
N ILE A 53 -6.40 -0.05 3.04
CA ILE A 53 -6.33 -1.52 2.96
C ILE A 53 -7.51 -2.17 3.69
N ASP A 54 -7.84 -1.71 4.89
CA ASP A 54 -8.95 -2.26 5.66
C ASP A 54 -10.32 -1.96 5.01
N GLU A 55 -10.48 -0.80 4.36
CA GLU A 55 -11.68 -0.48 3.58
C GLU A 55 -11.80 -1.36 2.32
N GLU A 56 -10.71 -1.53 1.58
CA GLU A 56 -10.68 -2.43 0.42
C GLU A 56 -11.04 -3.86 0.84
N LYS A 57 -10.43 -4.38 1.91
CA LYS A 57 -10.73 -5.70 2.45
C LYS A 57 -12.21 -5.85 2.85
N ARG A 58 -12.83 -4.82 3.42
CA ARG A 58 -14.26 -4.81 3.76
C ARG A 58 -15.15 -4.83 2.52
N SER A 59 -14.83 -4.02 1.51
CA SER A 59 -15.58 -3.98 0.25
C SER A 59 -15.53 -5.31 -0.52
N LEU A 60 -14.36 -5.96 -0.58
CA LEU A 60 -14.18 -7.27 -1.21
C LEU A 60 -14.99 -8.36 -0.50
N ARG A 61 -14.99 -8.38 0.84
CA ARG A 61 -15.83 -9.30 1.61
C ARG A 61 -17.32 -9.07 1.40
N ALA A 62 -17.76 -7.81 1.34
CA ALA A 62 -19.16 -7.47 1.09
C ALA A 62 -19.62 -7.87 -0.33
N ALA A 63 -18.75 -7.69 -1.34
CA ALA A 63 -19.02 -8.11 -2.71
C ALA A 63 -19.06 -9.64 -2.86
N GLN A 64 -18.21 -10.37 -2.12
CA GLN A 64 -18.25 -11.83 -2.06
C GLN A 64 -19.51 -12.35 -1.35
N ALA A 65 -19.95 -11.69 -0.27
CA ALA A 65 -21.19 -12.03 0.43
C ALA A 65 -22.45 -11.81 -0.42
N ALA A 66 -22.44 -10.82 -1.32
CA ALA A 66 -23.54 -10.58 -2.26
C ALA A 66 -23.60 -11.58 -3.43
N GLN A 67 -22.49 -12.28 -3.72
CA GLN A 67 -22.41 -13.29 -4.78
C GLN A 67 -22.63 -14.73 -4.26
N ASN A 68 -22.33 -14.99 -3.00
CA ASN A 68 -22.49 -16.30 -2.38
C ASN A 68 -23.73 -16.38 -1.47
N GLY A 69 -24.90 -16.49 -2.09
CA GLY A 69 -26.08 -17.09 -1.45
C GLY A 69 -25.96 -18.61 -1.32
N GLY A 70 -24.83 -19.12 -0.83
CA GLY A 70 -24.57 -20.56 -0.77
C GLY A 70 -23.32 -20.91 0.03
N ASP A 71 -23.58 -21.56 1.16
CA ASP A 71 -22.71 -22.41 1.97
C ASP A 71 -21.71 -21.78 2.96
N ALA A 72 -21.84 -22.27 4.19
CA ALA A 72 -21.13 -21.87 5.38
C ALA A 72 -19.80 -22.65 5.51
N GLY A 73 -18.75 -22.01 6.02
CA GLY A 73 -17.53 -22.74 6.35
C GLY A 73 -16.46 -21.84 6.94
N SER A 74 -16.10 -22.15 8.19
CA SER A 74 -15.09 -21.55 9.03
C SER A 74 -13.72 -21.29 8.38
N GLU A 75 -13.09 -20.21 8.85
CA GLU A 75 -11.67 -20.04 9.17
C GLU A 75 -10.57 -20.67 8.26
N THR A 76 -9.61 -19.79 7.90
CA THR A 76 -8.16 -20.06 7.69
C THR A 76 -7.65 -20.16 6.23
N ASP A 77 -6.96 -19.10 5.83
CA ASP A 77 -5.74 -19.05 5.00
C ASP A 77 -5.67 -19.54 3.54
N ASN A 78 -6.74 -19.94 2.86
CA ASN A 78 -6.59 -20.33 1.44
C ASN A 78 -7.71 -19.77 0.55
N ALA A 79 -7.63 -18.47 0.26
CA ALA A 79 -8.31 -17.85 -0.88
C ALA A 79 -7.33 -17.12 -1.82
N ASP A 80 -6.06 -17.54 -1.81
CA ASP A 80 -5.16 -17.44 -2.97
C ASP A 80 -5.63 -18.54 -3.95
N ASP A 81 -6.22 -18.23 -5.10
CA ASP A 81 -5.46 -18.36 -6.35
C ASP A 81 -6.16 -17.73 -7.57
N ASN A 82 -7.17 -16.86 -7.39
CA ASN A 82 -7.81 -16.21 -8.55
C ASN A 82 -8.16 -14.73 -8.38
N TYR A 83 -7.68 -14.08 -7.32
CA TYR A 83 -7.73 -12.62 -7.23
C TYR A 83 -6.41 -12.04 -7.74
N PRO A 84 -6.42 -11.13 -8.73
CA PRO A 84 -5.21 -10.44 -9.14
C PRO A 84 -4.64 -9.74 -7.90
N VAL A 85 -3.42 -10.10 -7.48
CA VAL A 85 -2.68 -9.59 -6.31
C VAL A 85 -3.25 -8.25 -5.82
N SER A 86 -3.95 -8.28 -4.68
CA SER A 86 -4.71 -7.13 -4.17
C SER A 86 -3.81 -5.89 -4.05
N LEU A 87 -4.37 -4.70 -4.28
CA LEU A 87 -3.61 -3.45 -4.13
C LEU A 87 -3.03 -3.33 -2.72
N ALA A 88 -3.78 -3.81 -1.73
CA ALA A 88 -3.32 -4.01 -0.37
C ALA A 88 -2.01 -4.81 -0.24
N GLN A 89 -1.91 -6.00 -0.84
CA GLN A 89 -0.69 -6.82 -0.82
C GLN A 89 0.51 -6.06 -1.41
N ARG A 90 0.28 -5.23 -2.43
CA ARG A 90 1.34 -4.45 -3.10
C ARG A 90 1.77 -3.22 -2.31
N ALA A 91 0.96 -2.75 -1.36
CA ALA A 91 1.28 -1.60 -0.52
C ALA A 91 2.11 -1.95 0.72
N TYR A 92 2.15 -3.23 1.14
CA TYR A 92 2.93 -3.66 2.31
C TYR A 92 4.43 -3.31 2.24
N PRO A 93 5.16 -3.60 1.15
CA PRO A 93 6.58 -3.25 1.05
C PRO A 93 6.82 -1.73 1.21
N PHE A 94 5.86 -0.91 0.79
CA PHE A 94 5.93 0.54 0.94
C PHE A 94 5.64 0.98 2.38
N ILE A 95 4.68 0.35 3.06
CA ILE A 95 4.40 0.61 4.48
C ILE A 95 5.62 0.26 5.33
N GLU A 96 6.22 -0.91 5.12
CA GLU A 96 7.44 -1.34 5.82
C GLU A 96 8.60 -0.36 5.56
N MET A 97 8.74 0.11 4.32
CA MET A 97 9.70 1.14 3.97
C MET A 97 9.48 2.42 4.76
N LEU A 98 8.23 2.91 4.86
CA LEU A 98 7.92 4.13 5.62
C LEU A 98 8.19 3.96 7.11
N GLU A 99 7.84 2.83 7.69
CA GLU A 99 8.06 2.54 9.11
C GLU A 99 9.56 2.47 9.43
N ALA A 100 10.34 1.74 8.64
CA ALA A 100 11.77 1.62 8.83
C ALA A 100 12.52 2.92 8.49
N ALA A 101 12.08 3.69 7.49
CA ALA A 101 12.62 5.01 7.19
C ALA A 101 12.35 6.02 8.33
N HIS A 102 11.16 5.96 8.93
CA HIS A 102 10.81 6.76 10.10
C HIS A 102 11.67 6.43 11.31
N GLN A 103 11.84 5.13 11.61
CA GLN A 103 12.74 4.67 12.68
C GLN A 103 14.21 5.07 12.43
N GLY A 104 14.65 5.03 11.17
CA GLY A 104 15.99 5.44 10.76
C GLY A 104 16.19 6.96 10.64
N GLY A 105 15.15 7.77 10.84
CA GLY A 105 15.21 9.22 10.68
C GLY A 105 15.64 9.66 9.28
N LYS A 106 15.23 8.93 8.23
CA LYS A 106 15.49 9.27 6.82
C LYS A 106 14.19 9.49 6.05
N ASP A 107 14.18 10.48 5.17
CA ASP A 107 13.07 10.73 4.25
C ASP A 107 13.00 9.68 3.14
N VAL A 108 11.82 9.55 2.53
CA VAL A 108 11.58 8.73 1.33
C VAL A 108 11.39 9.65 0.12
N THR A 109 12.17 9.45 -0.94
CA THR A 109 12.15 10.26 -2.17
C THR A 109 11.93 9.41 -3.40
N TRP A 110 11.35 9.95 -4.46
CA TRP A 110 11.29 9.32 -5.78
C TRP A 110 11.62 10.34 -6.88
N GLY A 111 12.00 9.85 -8.05
CA GLY A 111 12.32 10.71 -9.21
C GLY A 111 13.62 11.49 -9.09
N VAL A 112 14.55 11.00 -8.26
CA VAL A 112 15.91 11.51 -8.08
C VAL A 112 16.92 10.70 -8.86
#